data_AF-A0A6L7MWD9-F1
#
_entry.id   AF-A0A6L7MWD9-F1
#
_cell.length_a   1.000
_cell.length_b   1.000
_cell.length_c   1.000
_cell.angle_alpha   90.00
_cell.angle_beta   90.00
_cell.angle_gamma   90.00
#
_symmetry.space_group_name_H-M   'P 1'
#
loop_
_entity.id
_entity.type
_entity.pdbx_description
1 polymer ?
#
loop_
_entity_poly.entity_id
_entity_poly.type
_entity_poly.pdbx_seq_one_letter_code
_entity_poly.pdbx_strand_id
1 'polypeptide(L)'
;MAKATLWALDEQTEGKHLLLRSYLDGWFPILGSFNRRLLFVDGFAGPGEYAGGEAGSPLVALESVRRHRQEGNLQGLEVVFLFIESDKRHADHLEAVLGRDKSRCPEPKLRSSVASSKTT
;
A
#
# COMPACT_ATOMS: atom_id res chain seq x y z
N MET A 1 -7.33 -20.94 -18.93
CA MET A 1 -6.50 -19.77 -19.30
C MET A 1 -5.93 -19.19 -18.01
N ALA A 2 -4.60 -19.09 -17.86
CA ALA A 2 -4.02 -18.46 -16.68
C ALA A 2 -4.29 -16.94 -16.75
N LYS A 3 -4.96 -16.37 -15.74
CA LYS A 3 -5.15 -14.93 -15.63
C LYS A 3 -3.79 -14.26 -15.38
N ALA A 4 -3.53 -13.16 -16.09
CA ALA A 4 -2.32 -12.36 -15.90
C ALA A 4 -2.28 -11.77 -14.48
N THR A 5 -1.08 -11.69 -13.90
CA THR A 5 -0.86 -11.12 -12.55
C THR A 5 -1.14 -9.61 -12.51
N LEU A 6 -0.86 -8.92 -13.62
CA LEU A 6 -1.11 -7.49 -13.79
C LEU A 6 -2.16 -7.28 -14.86
N TRP A 7 -2.94 -6.22 -14.71
CA TRP A 7 -3.95 -5.79 -15.68
C TRP A 7 -3.82 -4.29 -15.95
N ALA A 8 -4.41 -3.83 -17.06
CA ALA A 8 -4.47 -2.42 -17.38
C ALA A 8 -5.34 -1.68 -16.36
N LEU A 9 -4.87 -0.51 -15.93
CA LEU A 9 -5.65 0.37 -15.06
C LEU A 9 -6.83 0.94 -15.85
N ASP A 10 -8.03 0.83 -15.30
CA ASP A 10 -9.21 1.50 -15.84
C ASP A 10 -9.36 2.92 -15.24
N GLU A 11 -9.93 3.85 -16.00
CA GLU A 11 -10.10 5.26 -15.60
C GLU A 11 -10.88 5.41 -14.29
N GLN A 12 -11.85 4.53 -14.02
CA GLN A 12 -12.63 4.59 -12.78
C GLN A 12 -11.75 4.23 -11.57
N THR A 13 -10.87 3.24 -11.70
CA THR A 13 -9.93 2.85 -10.65
C THR A 13 -8.84 3.90 -10.45
N GLU A 14 -8.37 4.55 -11.52
CA GLU A 14 -7.48 5.70 -11.40
C GLU A 14 -8.11 6.82 -10.55
N GLY A 15 -9.36 7.17 -10.82
CA GLY A 15 -10.11 8.15 -10.02
C GLY A 15 -10.19 7.77 -8.53
N LYS A 16 -10.34 6.47 -8.22
CA LYS A 16 -10.32 5.97 -6.83
C LYS A 16 -8.95 6.15 -6.18
N HIS A 17 -7.85 5.93 -6.90
CA HIS A 17 -6.50 6.17 -6.35
C HIS A 17 -6.22 7.65 -6.10
N LEU A 18 -6.69 8.54 -6.97
CA LEU A 18 -6.58 9.99 -6.75
C LEU A 18 -7.36 10.42 -5.51
N LEU A 19 -8.57 9.88 -5.33
CA LEU A 19 -9.37 10.11 -4.13
C LEU A 19 -8.68 9.54 -2.89
N LEU A 20 -8.20 8.30 -2.94
CA LEU A 20 -7.47 7.66 -1.85
C LEU A 20 -6.26 8.49 -1.43
N ARG A 21 -5.43 8.92 -2.39
CA ARG A 21 -4.29 9.81 -2.15
C ARG A 21 -4.71 11.07 -1.41
N SER A 22 -5.75 11.75 -1.91
CA SER A 22 -6.26 12.99 -1.28
C SER A 22 -6.71 12.77 0.16
N TYR A 23 -7.32 11.61 0.46
CA TYR A 23 -7.69 11.25 1.82
C TYR A 23 -6.46 11.00 2.69
N LEU A 24 -5.51 10.17 2.23
CA LEU A 24 -4.32 9.84 3.00
C LEU A 24 -3.45 11.06 3.29
N ASP A 25 -3.36 11.96 2.32
CA ASP A 25 -2.63 13.21 2.43
C ASP A 25 -3.24 14.17 3.47
N GLY A 26 -4.56 14.12 3.68
CA GLY A 26 -5.22 14.86 4.75
C GLY A 26 -5.14 14.15 6.10
N TRP A 27 -5.44 12.85 6.12
CA TRP A 27 -5.64 12.11 7.36
C TRP A 27 -4.35 11.71 8.06
N PHE A 28 -3.27 11.37 7.34
CA PHE A 28 -2.02 10.99 8.02
C PHE A 28 -1.47 12.12 8.90
N PRO A 29 -1.36 13.39 8.44
CA PRO A 29 -0.95 14.52 9.29
C PRO A 29 -1.86 14.72 10.50
N ILE A 30 -3.18 14.72 10.28
CA ILE A 30 -4.17 14.91 11.35
C ILE A 30 -4.01 13.81 12.40
N LEU A 31 -4.07 12.54 12.00
CA LEU A 31 -3.97 11.42 12.93
C LEU A 31 -2.58 11.33 13.57
N GLY A 32 -1.53 11.65 12.83
CA GLY A 32 -0.15 11.65 13.29
C GLY A 32 0.16 12.75 14.32
N SER A 33 -0.61 13.84 14.34
CA SER A 33 -0.46 14.89 15.36
C SER A 33 -0.91 14.47 16.76
N PHE A 34 -1.83 13.50 16.84
CA PHE A 34 -2.40 13.01 18.10
C PHE A 34 -1.85 11.64 18.53
N ASN A 35 -1.19 10.91 17.63
CA ASN A 35 -0.77 9.53 17.86
C ASN A 35 0.71 9.35 17.53
N ARG A 36 1.39 8.46 18.26
CA ARG A 36 2.79 8.08 17.97
C ARG A 36 2.91 6.90 17.01
N ARG A 37 1.81 6.19 16.76
CA ARG A 37 1.76 5.02 15.88
C ARG A 37 0.43 4.96 15.13
N LEU A 38 0.48 4.73 13.83
CA LEU A 38 -0.69 4.47 12.98
C LEU A 38 -0.58 3.09 12.31
N LEU A 39 -1.72 2.45 12.11
CA LEU A 39 -1.85 1.22 11.34
C LEU A 39 -2.73 1.51 10.12
N PHE A 40 -2.16 1.41 8.94
CA PHE A 40 -2.91 1.40 7.68
C PHE A 40 -3.22 -0.04 7.30
N VAL A 41 -4.49 -0.35 7.04
CA VAL A 41 -4.93 -1.69 6.63
C VAL A 41 -5.55 -1.60 5.25
N ASP A 42 -5.02 -2.36 4.29
CA ASP A 42 -5.62 -2.55 2.98
C ASP A 42 -6.15 -3.98 2.87
N GLY A 43 -7.46 -4.11 2.72
CA GLY A 43 -8.15 -5.41 2.64
C GLY A 43 -8.04 -6.08 1.28
N PHE A 44 -7.70 -5.32 0.24
CA PHE A 44 -7.70 -5.78 -1.16
C PHE A 44 -6.52 -5.13 -1.89
N ALA A 45 -5.31 -5.41 -1.38
CA ALA A 45 -4.10 -4.72 -1.79
C ALA A 45 -3.72 -4.96 -3.28
N GLY A 46 -4.14 -6.09 -3.85
CA GLY A 46 -3.79 -6.45 -5.22
C GLY A 46 -2.28 -6.67 -5.41
N PRO A 47 -1.79 -6.64 -6.65
CA PRO A 47 -0.38 -6.85 -6.99
C PRO A 47 0.52 -5.64 -6.68
N GLY A 48 -0.02 -4.53 -6.19
CA GLY A 48 0.71 -3.31 -5.85
C GLY A 48 0.94 -2.33 -7.01
N GLU A 49 0.99 -2.80 -8.25
CA GLU A 49 1.13 -1.98 -9.46
C GLU A 49 0.24 -2.53 -10.60
N TYR A 50 -0.03 -1.72 -11.61
CA TYR A 50 -0.75 -2.11 -12.82
C TYR A 50 0.21 -2.42 -13.97
N ALA A 51 -0.30 -2.97 -15.06
CA ALA A 51 0.52 -3.39 -16.20
C ALA A 51 1.32 -2.24 -16.85
N GLY A 52 0.85 -0.99 -16.74
CA GLY A 52 1.55 0.21 -17.23
C GLY A 52 2.56 0.79 -16.24
N GLY A 53 2.71 0.18 -15.05
CA GLY A 53 3.58 0.67 -13.98
C GLY A 53 2.90 1.69 -13.05
N GLU A 54 1.60 1.91 -13.21
CA GLU A 54 0.83 2.77 -12.32
C GLU A 54 0.76 2.18 -10.91
N ALA A 55 0.84 3.04 -9.90
CA ALA A 55 0.81 2.62 -8.50
C ALA A 55 -0.60 2.18 -8.06
N GLY A 56 -0.69 1.03 -7.41
CA GLY A 56 -1.89 0.60 -6.68
C GLY A 56 -2.00 1.20 -5.29
N SER A 57 -3.10 0.91 -4.59
CA SER A 57 -3.37 1.43 -3.25
C SER A 57 -2.23 1.22 -2.22
N PRO A 58 -1.48 0.10 -2.21
CA PRO A 58 -0.37 -0.07 -1.26
C PRO A 58 0.75 0.94 -1.49
N LEU A 59 1.10 1.16 -2.76
CA LEU A 59 2.14 2.10 -3.17
C LEU A 59 1.71 3.55 -2.98
N VAL A 60 0.46 3.88 -3.31
CA VAL A 60 -0.12 5.21 -3.07
C VAL A 60 -0.05 5.57 -1.58
N ALA A 61 -0.37 4.63 -0.69
CA ALA A 61 -0.32 4.87 0.74
C ALA A 61 1.12 5.06 1.26
N LEU A 62 2.07 4.26 0.75
CA LEU A 62 3.49 4.40 1.08
C LEU A 62 4.06 5.74 0.60
N GLU A 63 3.73 6.14 -0.62
CA GLU A 63 4.16 7.41 -1.22
C GLU A 63 3.65 8.62 -0.42
N SER A 64 2.38 8.60 0.00
CA SER A 64 1.78 9.65 0.83
C SER A 64 2.57 9.87 2.15
N VAL A 65 2.86 8.78 2.88
CA VAL A 65 3.66 8.87 4.12
C VAL A 65 5.07 9.37 3.85
N ARG A 66 5.72 8.90 2.77
CA ARG A 66 7.07 9.35 2.41
C ARG A 66 7.11 10.84 2.10
N ARG A 67 6.17 11.33 1.28
CA ARG A 67 6.07 12.73 0.92
C ARG A 67 5.92 13.60 2.17
N HIS A 68 5.00 13.24 3.06
CA HIS A 68 4.81 13.99 4.31
C HIS A 68 6.03 13.96 5.22
N ARG A 69 6.73 12.82 5.33
CA ARG A 69 8.01 12.74 6.05
C ARG A 69 9.05 13.69 5.47
N GLN A 70 9.16 13.78 4.15
CA GLN A 70 10.08 14.71 3.48
C GLN A 70 9.72 16.17 3.72
N GLU A 71 8.43 16.49 3.82
CA GLU A 71 7.92 17.83 4.17
C GLU A 71 8.09 18.19 5.65
N GLY A 72 8.67 17.30 6.46
CA GLY A 72 8.84 17.51 7.90
C GLY A 72 7.60 17.18 8.73
N ASN A 73 6.52 16.75 8.10
CA ASN A 73 5.33 16.22 8.76
C ASN A 73 5.57 14.76 9.18
N LEU A 74 4.85 14.25 10.18
CA LEU A 74 4.95 12.84 10.63
C LEU A 74 6.34 12.41 11.14
N GLN A 75 7.20 13.36 11.54
CA GLN A 75 8.51 13.05 12.11
C GLN A 75 8.33 12.31 13.44
N GLY A 76 9.03 11.18 13.59
CA GLY A 76 8.90 10.30 14.75
C GLY A 76 7.61 9.47 14.80
N LEU A 77 6.73 9.56 13.81
CA LEU A 77 5.54 8.71 13.70
C LEU A 77 5.88 7.32 13.15
N GLU A 78 5.53 6.26 13.88
CA GLU A 78 5.57 4.89 13.37
C GLU A 78 4.30 4.64 12.54
N VAL A 79 4.44 4.45 11.22
CA VAL A 79 3.34 4.01 10.37
C VAL A 79 3.57 2.55 9.97
N VAL A 80 2.63 1.69 10.33
CA VAL A 80 2.64 0.26 9.99
C VAL A 80 1.63 0.01 8.90
N PHE A 81 2.01 -0.77 7.90
CA PHE A 81 1.14 -1.15 6.79
C PHE A 81 0.82 -2.65 6.87
N LEU A 82 -0.47 -2.97 6.83
CA LEU A 82 -1.00 -4.32 6.75
C LEU A 82 -1.74 -4.47 5.42
N PHE A 83 -1.14 -5.20 4.49
CA PHE A 83 -1.73 -5.48 3.19
C PHE A 83 -2.27 -6.91 3.18
N ILE A 84 -3.54 -7.06 2.85
CA ILE A 84 -4.25 -8.34 2.77
C ILE A 84 -4.56 -8.61 1.30
N GLU A 85 -4.15 -9.78 0.83
CA GLU A 85 -4.42 -10.26 -0.52
C GLU A 85 -4.65 -11.77 -0.50
N SER A 86 -5.71 -12.20 -1.19
CA SER A 86 -6.15 -13.60 -1.23
C SER A 86 -5.51 -14.37 -2.38
N ASP A 87 -5.22 -13.71 -3.50
CA ASP A 87 -4.55 -14.32 -4.64
C ASP A 87 -3.03 -14.35 -4.39
N LYS A 88 -2.49 -15.57 -4.31
CA LYS A 88 -1.06 -15.78 -4.07
C LYS A 88 -0.17 -15.09 -5.11
N ARG A 89 -0.57 -15.00 -6.38
CA ARG A 89 0.25 -14.37 -7.43
C ARG A 89 0.33 -12.88 -7.23
N HIS A 90 -0.78 -12.25 -6.84
CA HIS A 90 -0.80 -10.83 -6.50
C HIS A 90 0.00 -10.57 -5.23
N ALA A 91 -0.14 -11.41 -4.20
CA ALA A 91 0.63 -11.30 -2.98
C ALA A 91 2.14 -11.42 -3.22
N ASP A 92 2.58 -12.44 -3.97
CA ASP A 92 3.98 -12.65 -4.32
C ASP A 92 4.53 -11.46 -5.13
N HIS A 93 3.72 -10.92 -6.05
CA HIS A 93 4.08 -9.73 -6.81
C HIS A 93 4.21 -8.47 -5.95
N LEU A 94 3.23 -8.24 -5.06
CA LEU A 94 3.23 -7.14 -4.12
C LEU A 94 4.46 -7.20 -3.21
N GLU A 95 4.82 -8.37 -2.70
CA GLU A 95 6.05 -8.55 -1.90
C GLU A 95 7.30 -8.17 -2.69
N ALA A 96 7.39 -8.55 -3.97
CA ALA A 96 8.50 -8.17 -4.85
C ALA A 96 8.56 -6.66 -5.13
N VAL A 97 7.40 -6.02 -5.35
CA VAL A 97 7.29 -4.56 -5.52
C VAL A 97 7.73 -3.83 -4.25
N LEU A 98 7.21 -4.24 -3.09
CA LEU A 98 7.57 -3.66 -1.80
C LEU A 98 9.05 -3.88 -1.46
N GLY A 99 9.60 -5.04 -1.80
CA GLY A 99 11.02 -5.37 -1.61
C GLY A 99 11.96 -4.42 -2.35
N ARG A 100 11.61 -3.99 -3.56
CA ARG A 100 12.37 -2.98 -4.33
C ARG A 100 12.42 -1.63 -3.59
N ASP A 101 11.35 -1.32 -2.87
CA ASP A 101 11.09 -0.02 -2.27
C ASP A 101 11.56 0.08 -0.78
N LYS A 102 11.93 -1.05 -0.17
CA LYS A 102 12.53 -1.14 1.19
C LYS A 102 13.86 -0.39 1.30
N SER A 103 14.57 -0.21 0.19
CA SER A 103 15.84 0.53 0.14
C SER A 103 15.72 2.02 0.54
N ARG A 104 14.50 2.58 0.62
CA ARG A 104 14.25 4.03 0.85
C ARG A 104 13.59 4.39 2.18
N CYS A 105 13.25 3.46 3.08
CA CYS A 105 12.54 3.81 4.33
C CYS A 105 12.84 2.83 5.49
N PRO A 106 12.98 3.29 6.76
CA PRO A 106 12.99 2.39 7.91
C PRO A 106 11.71 1.55 7.91
N GLU A 107 11.89 0.24 8.03
CA GLU A 107 10.94 -0.74 7.51
C GLU A 107 9.50 -0.52 7.97
N PRO A 108 8.51 -0.47 7.06
CA PRO A 108 7.16 -0.83 7.44
C PRO A 108 7.22 -2.29 7.90
N LYS A 109 6.82 -2.59 9.13
CA LYS A 109 6.67 -3.97 9.61
C LYS A 109 5.56 -4.64 8.80
N LEU A 110 5.92 -5.13 7.62
CA LEU A 110 5.04 -5.82 6.69
C LEU A 110 4.72 -7.17 7.30
N ARG A 111 3.49 -7.31 7.82
CA ARG A 111 2.92 -8.62 8.14
C ARG A 111 2.01 -9.00 6.99
N SER A 112 2.52 -9.72 5.99
CA SER A 112 1.66 -10.41 5.04
C SER A 112 1.00 -11.58 5.78
N SER A 113 -0.31 -11.52 5.97
CA SER A 113 -1.09 -12.71 6.31
C SER A 113 -1.73 -13.17 5.01
N VAL A 114 -1.08 -14.12 4.32
CA VAL A 114 -1.76 -14.90 3.31
C VAL A 114 -2.71 -15.80 4.10
N ALA A 115 -3.99 -15.42 4.15
CA ALA A 115 -5.02 -16.30 4.65
C ALA A 115 -5.11 -17.49 3.68
N SER A 116 -4.33 -18.53 3.95
CA SER A 116 -4.48 -19.81 3.29
C SER A 116 -5.90 -20.27 3.60
N SER A 117 -6.77 -20.19 2.60
CA SER A 117 -8.12 -20.74 2.67
C SER A 117 -7.98 -22.20 3.08
N LYS A 118 -8.41 -22.50 4.31
CA LYS A 118 -8.51 -23.87 4.81
C LYS A 118 -9.33 -24.65 3.81
N THR A 119 -8.67 -25.58 3.15
CA THR A 119 -9.29 -26.65 2.36
C THR A 119 -10.19 -27.42 3.31
N THR A 120 -11.49 -27.45 3.03
CA THR A 120 -12.45 -28.42 3.57
C THR A 120 -13.15 -29.04 2.38
#